data_AF-A0A2E9ASK4-F1
#
_entry.id   AF-A0A2E9ASK4-F1
#
_cell.length_a   1.000
_cell.length_b   1.000
_cell.length_c   1.000
_cell.angle_alpha   90.00
_cell.angle_beta   90.00
_cell.angle_gamma   90.00
#
_symmetry.space_group_name_H-M   'P 1'
#
loop_
_entity.id
_entity.type
_entity.pdbx_description
1 polymer ?
#
loop_
_entity_poly.entity_id
_entity_poly.type
_entity_poly.pdbx_seq_one_letter_code
_entity_poly.pdbx_strand_id
1 'polypeptide(L)'
;MQRLRVGLGWLLAIAFILMSGRSFAETGELTTESWGFLLLTPLALTLALSPNMPWEAAESEVTQWDDDEDESESITQAPDPEELGFDVPVL
;
A
#
# COMPACT_ATOMS: atom_id res chain seq x y z
N MET A 1 -4.52 22.58 10.08
CA MET A 1 -4.04 22.25 8.72
C MET A 1 -4.61 20.94 8.16
N GLN A 2 -4.82 19.91 8.99
CA GLN A 2 -5.33 18.60 8.53
C GLN A 2 -6.70 18.65 7.82
N ARG A 3 -7.67 19.39 8.36
CA ARG A 3 -9.00 19.56 7.75
C ARG A 3 -8.94 20.20 6.35
N LEU A 4 -7.96 21.07 6.12
CA LEU A 4 -7.72 21.72 4.82
C LEU A 4 -7.15 20.72 3.81
N ARG A 5 -6.19 19.88 4.23
CA ARG A 5 -5.62 18.81 3.38
C ARG A 5 -6.70 17.80 2.97
N VAL A 6 -7.52 17.36 3.92
CA VAL A 6 -8.62 16.42 3.66
C VAL A 6 -9.64 17.03 2.70
N GLY A 7 -10.05 18.28 2.93
CA GLY A 7 -10.95 19.00 2.03
C GLY A 7 -10.38 19.18 0.62
N LEU A 8 -9.09 19.50 0.51
CA LEU A 8 -8.41 19.65 -0.77
C LEU A 8 -8.29 18.32 -1.52
N GLY A 9 -8.00 17.22 -0.82
CA GLY A 9 -7.95 15.88 -1.40
C GLY A 9 -9.31 15.43 -1.96
N TRP A 10 -10.39 15.65 -1.21
CA TRP A 10 -11.75 15.37 -1.70
C TRP A 10 -12.13 16.23 -2.90
N LEU A 11 -11.82 17.53 -2.88
CA LEU A 11 -12.07 18.43 -4.01
C LEU A 11 -11.31 17.98 -5.27
N LEU A 12 -10.04 17.62 -5.14
CA LEU A 12 -9.23 17.10 -6.25
C LEU A 12 -9.78 15.78 -6.79
N ALA A 13 -10.16 14.84 -5.92
CA ALA A 13 -10.72 13.56 -6.34
C ALA A 13 -12.01 13.74 -7.14
N ILE A 14 -12.94 14.57 -6.65
CA ILE A 14 -14.19 14.89 -7.35
C ILE A 14 -13.89 15.58 -8.69
N ALA A 15 -12.96 16.54 -8.71
CA ALA A 15 -12.58 17.25 -9.93
C ALA A 15 -12.01 16.30 -10.99
N PHE A 16 -11.11 15.37 -10.63
CA PHE A 16 -10.56 14.40 -11.55
C PHE A 16 -11.60 13.44 -12.10
N ILE A 17 -12.52 12.95 -11.27
CA ILE A 17 -13.62 12.08 -11.72
C ILE A 17 -14.51 12.83 -12.73
N LEU A 18 -14.87 14.09 -12.44
CA LEU A 18 -15.67 14.91 -13.35
C LEU A 18 -14.94 15.22 -14.66
N MET A 19 -13.65 15.54 -14.61
CA MET A 19 -12.84 15.78 -15.80
C MET A 19 -12.71 14.51 -16.66
N SER A 20 -12.49 13.35 -16.04
CA SER A 20 -12.47 12.06 -16.75
C SER A 20 -13.80 11.79 -17.44
N GLY A 21 -14.92 11.92 -16.72
CA GLY A 21 -16.25 11.71 -17.27
C GLY A 21 -16.60 12.70 -18.38
N ARG A 22 -16.19 13.96 -18.25
CA ARG A 22 -16.39 14.98 -19.28
C ARG A 22 -15.58 14.68 -20.54
N SER A 23 -14.31 14.31 -20.39
CA SER A 23 -13.46 13.90 -21.51
C SER A 23 -14.09 12.72 -22.24
N PHE A 24 -14.53 11.68 -21.51
CA PHE A 24 -15.22 10.54 -22.10
C PHE A 24 -16.53 10.91 -22.81
N ALA A 25 -17.33 11.84 -22.26
CA ALA A 25 -18.58 12.29 -22.89
C ALA A 25 -18.35 13.09 -24.18
N GLU A 26 -17.24 13.84 -24.27
CA GLU A 26 -16.90 14.62 -25.46
C GLU A 26 -16.29 13.76 -26.58
N THR A 27 -15.43 12.80 -26.26
CA THR A 27 -14.77 11.94 -27.25
C THR A 27 -15.52 10.65 -27.56
N GLY A 28 -16.43 10.20 -26.71
CA GLY A 28 -17.14 8.92 -26.85
C GLY A 28 -16.28 7.68 -26.63
N GLU A 29 -14.98 7.87 -26.34
CA GLU A 29 -13.98 6.83 -26.11
C GLU A 29 -13.13 7.18 -24.89
N LEU A 30 -12.58 6.15 -24.23
CA LEU A 30 -11.62 6.31 -23.13
C LEU A 30 -10.23 6.69 -23.68
N THR A 31 -9.98 7.99 -23.79
CA THR A 31 -8.72 8.55 -24.25
C THR A 31 -7.66 8.58 -23.13
N THR A 32 -6.39 8.77 -23.51
CA THR A 32 -5.27 8.88 -22.55
C THR A 32 -5.48 9.99 -21.51
N GLU A 33 -6.16 11.07 -21.87
CA GLU A 33 -6.51 12.15 -20.92
C GLU A 33 -7.49 11.67 -19.85
N SER A 34 -8.56 10.98 -20.25
CA SER A 34 -9.55 10.41 -19.32
C SER A 34 -8.90 9.40 -18.35
N TRP A 35 -7.95 8.60 -18.86
CA TRP A 35 -7.13 7.68 -18.06
C TRP A 35 -6.20 8.42 -17.10
N GLY A 36 -5.58 9.52 -17.53
CA GLY A 36 -4.71 10.34 -16.70
C GLY A 36 -5.42 10.86 -15.45
N PHE A 37 -6.66 11.35 -15.62
CA PHE A 37 -7.47 11.80 -14.49
C PHE A 37 -7.87 10.66 -13.54
N LEU A 38 -8.24 9.48 -14.07
CA LEU A 38 -8.56 8.31 -13.24
C LEU A 38 -7.35 7.84 -12.44
N LEU A 39 -6.16 7.84 -13.04
CA LEU A 39 -4.91 7.46 -12.38
C LEU A 39 -4.46 8.47 -11.32
N LEU A 40 -4.81 9.74 -11.46
CA LEU A 40 -4.56 10.78 -10.44
C LEU A 40 -5.55 10.74 -9.27
N THR A 41 -6.72 10.16 -9.46
CA THR A 41 -7.75 10.05 -8.42
C THR A 41 -7.26 9.32 -7.14
N PRO A 42 -6.57 8.16 -7.20
CA PRO A 42 -6.04 7.52 -5.99
C PRO A 42 -5.01 8.40 -5.26
N LEU A 43 -4.23 9.23 -5.96
CA LEU A 43 -3.30 10.18 -5.33
C LEU A 43 -4.04 11.28 -4.55
N ALA A 44 -5.14 11.79 -5.10
CA ALA A 44 -5.99 12.74 -4.36
C ALA A 44 -6.65 12.06 -3.14
N LEU A 45 -7.04 10.80 -3.31
CA LEU A 45 -7.69 10.01 -2.25
C LEU A 45 -6.72 9.66 -1.12
N THR A 46 -5.45 9.35 -1.38
CA THR A 46 -4.45 9.17 -0.31
C THR A 46 -4.28 10.45 0.51
N LEU A 47 -4.35 11.63 -0.12
CA LEU A 47 -4.29 12.90 0.56
C LEU A 47 -5.54 13.20 1.40
N ALA A 48 -6.71 12.73 0.94
CA ALA A 48 -7.99 12.85 1.63
C ALA A 48 -8.18 11.87 2.79
N LEU A 49 -7.73 10.63 2.61
CA LEU A 49 -7.87 9.52 3.57
C LEU A 49 -6.64 9.34 4.45
N SER A 50 -5.57 10.11 4.22
CA SER A 50 -4.32 10.01 5.00
C SER A 50 -4.67 10.01 6.49
N PRO A 51 -4.41 8.88 7.18
CA PRO A 51 -4.51 8.85 8.62
C PRO A 51 -3.59 9.94 9.16
N ASN A 52 -4.02 10.63 10.21
CA ASN A 52 -3.11 11.43 11.00
C ASN A 52 -2.17 10.42 11.66
N MET A 53 -1.09 10.04 11.00
CA MET A 53 -0.18 9.06 11.58
C MET A 53 0.39 9.68 12.85
N PRO A 54 0.12 9.08 14.02
CA PRO A 54 0.62 9.57 15.29
C PRO A 54 2.05 9.07 15.51
N TRP A 55 2.93 9.16 14.52
CA TRP A 55 4.33 8.72 14.66
C TRP A 55 5.16 9.65 15.57
N GLU A 56 4.55 10.66 16.19
CA GLU A 56 5.14 11.47 17.26
C GLU A 56 4.51 11.23 18.65
N ALA A 57 3.59 10.26 18.80
CA ALA A 57 2.96 9.95 20.10
C ALA A 57 3.07 8.47 20.50
N ALA A 58 3.98 7.72 19.87
CA ALA A 58 4.53 6.51 20.47
C ALA A 58 5.89 6.89 21.06
N GLU A 59 5.89 7.45 22.26
CA GLU A 59 7.05 7.32 23.14
C GLU A 59 7.32 5.81 23.25
N SER A 60 8.42 5.38 22.62
CA SER A 60 9.13 4.13 22.85
C SER A 60 8.29 2.96 23.40
N GLU A 61 7.46 2.35 22.57
CA GLU A 61 7.44 0.90 22.61
C GLU A 61 8.40 0.46 21.51
N VAL A 62 9.70 0.55 21.85
CA VAL A 62 10.68 -0.33 21.24
C VAL A 62 10.10 -1.71 21.48
N THR A 63 9.52 -2.33 20.44
CA THR A 63 9.38 -3.78 20.42
C THR A 63 10.81 -4.28 20.46
N GLN A 64 11.34 -4.40 21.67
CA GLN A 64 12.48 -5.23 21.97
C GLN A 64 11.98 -6.59 21.52
N TRP A 65 12.49 -7.04 20.38
CA TRP A 65 12.39 -8.44 20.02
C TRP A 65 12.93 -9.16 21.26
N ASP A 66 12.06 -9.88 21.97
CA ASP A 66 12.48 -10.72 23.09
C ASP A 66 13.55 -11.65 22.52
N ASP A 67 14.81 -11.37 22.86
CA ASP A 67 15.95 -12.26 22.69
C ASP A 67 15.93 -13.35 23.80
N ASP A 68 14.80 -13.45 24.50
CA ASP A 68 14.47 -14.49 25.47
C ASP A 68 13.58 -15.54 24.78
N GLU A 69 13.96 -15.98 23.58
CA GLU A 69 13.55 -17.30 23.10
C GLU A 69 14.44 -18.30 23.82
N ASP A 70 13.88 -18.89 24.88
CA ASP A 70 14.44 -19.98 25.66
C ASP A 70 15.33 -20.88 24.81
N GLU A 71 16.58 -21.00 25.25
CA GLU A 71 17.57 -21.98 24.80
C GLU A 71 17.05 -23.39 25.11
N SER A 72 16.06 -23.86 24.35
CA SER A 72 15.50 -25.20 24.44
C SER A 72 15.11 -25.73 23.07
N GLU A 73 15.96 -26.64 22.60
CA GLU A 73 15.81 -27.49 21.41
C GLU A 73 15.99 -26.81 20.05
N SER A 74 17.24 -26.87 19.61
CA SER A 74 17.70 -26.75 18.23
C SER A 74 16.75 -27.40 17.21
N ILE A 75 15.89 -26.60 16.56
CA ILE A 75 15.36 -26.94 15.23
C ILE A 75 16.40 -26.47 14.19
N THR A 76 17.62 -26.99 14.28
CA THR A 76 18.71 -26.68 13.34
C THR A 76 18.82 -27.69 12.20
N GLN A 77 17.86 -28.60 12.06
CA GLN A 77 17.88 -29.58 10.96
C GLN A 77 16.62 -29.44 10.12
N ALA A 78 16.75 -28.71 9.02
CA ALA A 78 15.77 -28.75 7.95
C ALA A 78 15.65 -30.22 7.45
N PRO A 79 14.43 -30.74 7.25
CA PRO A 79 14.22 -32.08 6.73
C PRO A 79 14.85 -32.25 5.35
N ASP A 80 15.42 -33.44 5.10
CA ASP A 80 16.16 -33.73 3.87
C ASP A 80 15.22 -33.66 2.66
N PRO A 81 15.48 -32.81 1.64
CA PRO A 81 14.60 -32.63 0.50
C PRO A 81 14.31 -33.93 -0.27
N GLU A 82 15.24 -34.89 -0.24
CA GLU A 82 15.08 -36.20 -0.89
C GLU A 82 13.99 -37.05 -0.22
N GLU A 83 13.89 -37.02 1.12
CA GLU A 83 12.83 -37.72 1.86
C GLU A 83 11.45 -37.07 1.68
N LEU A 84 11.44 -35.78 1.35
CA LEU A 84 10.23 -35.01 1.05
C LEU A 84 9.77 -35.14 -0.41
N GLY A 85 10.49 -35.92 -1.23
CA GLY A 85 10.15 -36.17 -2.63
C GLY A 85 10.39 -34.97 -3.55
N PHE A 86 11.21 -34.00 -3.13
CA PHE A 86 11.66 -32.93 -3.99
C PHE A 86 12.82 -33.42 -4.87
N ASP A 87 12.69 -33.26 -6.18
CA ASP A 87 13.77 -33.56 -7.13
C ASP A 87 14.80 -32.42 -7.10
N VAL A 88 16.01 -32.70 -6.62
CA VAL A 88 17.10 -31.72 -6.49
C VAL A 88 17.89 -31.68 -7.80
N PRO A 89 17.93 -30.54 -8.53
CA PRO A 89 18.64 -30.47 -9.81
C PRO A 89 20.16 -30.60 -9.61
N VAL A 90 20.78 -31.52 -10.35
CA VAL A 90 22.23 -31.69 -10.42
C VAL A 90 22.80 -30.79 -11.52
N LEU A 91 23.82 -29.98 -11.19
CA LEU A 91 24.56 -29.15 -12.15
C LEU A 91 25.77 -29.87 -12.73
#